data_AF-A0A956SSW9-F1
#
_entry.id   AF-A0A956SSW9-F1
#
_cell.length_a   1.000
_cell.length_b   1.000
_cell.length_c   1.000
_cell.angle_alpha   90.00
_cell.angle_beta   90.00
_cell.angle_gamma   90.00
#
_symmetry.space_group_name_H-M   'P 1'
#
loop_
_entity.id
_entity.type
_entity.pdbx_description
1 polymer ?
#
loop_
_entity_poly.entity_id
_entity_poly.type
_entity_poly.pdbx_seq_one_letter_code
_entity_poly.pdbx_strand_id
1 'polypeptide(L)'
;MTPRFRHLMMLAGLLLGTTPASAQWPGQVEYREGREQLARGALDSAIATLSRYRVVYPDGHHAGETRYWEAFARYRRNSGDDLARAATLLAGPGADDLHPDAAALAARIAARRAAPSPAPAACRPDNGAAFAEILAAAGAGNR
;
A
#
# COMPACT_ATOMS: atom_id res chain seq x y z
N MET A 1 -38.29 -33.50 40.96
CA MET A 1 -37.15 -34.43 40.84
C MET A 1 -36.69 -34.48 39.39
N THR A 2 -35.55 -33.87 39.08
CA THR A 2 -34.76 -34.06 37.85
C THR A 2 -33.82 -35.26 38.01
N PRO A 3 -33.53 -35.99 36.91
CA PRO A 3 -32.16 -35.96 36.35
C PRO A 3 -32.19 -35.86 34.80
N ARG A 4 -31.45 -34.97 34.13
CA ARG A 4 -29.99 -34.85 33.88
C ARG A 4 -29.42 -35.85 32.83
N PHE A 5 -28.94 -35.26 31.72
CA PHE A 5 -27.75 -35.65 30.91
C PHE A 5 -27.91 -36.92 30.02
N ARG A 6 -27.42 -37.05 28.78
CA ARG A 6 -26.40 -36.35 27.97
C ARG A 6 -26.37 -37.01 26.57
N HIS A 7 -26.20 -36.21 25.50
CA HIS A 7 -25.59 -36.52 24.19
C HIS A 7 -26.06 -37.75 23.37
N LEU A 8 -26.53 -37.52 22.13
CA LEU A 8 -25.86 -38.03 20.91
C LEU A 8 -26.57 -37.55 19.63
N MET A 9 -25.78 -37.23 18.59
CA MET A 9 -26.10 -37.23 17.15
C MET A 9 -27.12 -36.17 16.68
N MET A 10 -26.76 -34.98 16.18
CA MET A 10 -25.75 -34.65 15.16
C MET A 10 -26.00 -35.31 13.79
N LEU A 11 -26.03 -34.46 12.76
CA LEU A 11 -25.82 -34.67 11.32
C LEU A 11 -26.98 -35.12 10.40
N ALA A 12 -27.50 -34.16 9.63
CA ALA A 12 -27.38 -34.03 8.15
C ALA A 12 -28.45 -33.03 7.66
N GLY A 13 -28.18 -31.80 7.20
CA GLY A 13 -27.04 -31.29 6.45
C GLY A 13 -27.30 -31.44 4.95
N LEU A 14 -27.98 -30.48 4.30
CA LEU A 14 -27.80 -30.10 2.89
C LEU A 14 -28.61 -28.82 2.56
N LEU A 15 -27.96 -27.66 2.48
CA LEU A 15 -27.63 -26.96 1.22
C LEU A 15 -28.71 -26.00 0.68
N LEU A 16 -28.95 -24.90 1.38
CA LEU A 16 -29.03 -23.59 0.72
C LEU A 16 -28.34 -22.59 1.63
N GLY A 17 -27.02 -22.47 1.46
CA GLY A 17 -26.30 -21.30 1.92
C GLY A 17 -26.74 -20.10 1.10
N THR A 18 -27.88 -19.51 1.44
CA THR A 18 -28.12 -18.10 1.13
C THR A 18 -27.11 -17.33 1.96
N THR A 19 -25.94 -17.07 1.36
CA THR A 19 -25.09 -15.98 1.84
C THR A 19 -26.02 -14.78 1.92
N PRO A 20 -26.20 -14.13 3.10
CA PRO A 20 -27.04 -12.94 3.15
C PRO A 20 -26.50 -12.01 2.07
N ALA A 21 -27.36 -11.61 1.13
CA ALA A 21 -27.01 -10.62 0.14
C ALA A 21 -26.54 -9.41 0.93
N SER A 22 -25.22 -9.22 1.00
CA SER A 22 -24.62 -8.13 1.75
C SER A 22 -25.19 -6.88 1.11
N ALA A 23 -25.89 -6.04 1.88
CA ALA A 23 -26.52 -4.84 1.35
C ALA A 23 -25.49 -4.09 0.50
N GLN A 24 -25.71 -4.08 -0.81
CA GLN A 24 -24.78 -3.52 -1.77
C GLN A 24 -24.94 -2.02 -1.70
N TRP A 25 -23.96 -1.36 -1.09
CA TRP A 25 -23.97 0.09 -0.91
C TRP A 25 -23.33 0.79 -2.12
N PRO A 26 -23.69 2.06 -2.40
CA PRO A 26 -23.19 2.79 -3.56
C PRO A 26 -21.65 2.89 -3.58
N GLY A 27 -21.03 2.43 -4.67
CA GLY A 27 -19.57 2.43 -4.80
C GLY A 27 -18.86 1.17 -4.27
N GLN A 28 -19.59 0.15 -3.80
CA GLN A 28 -18.98 -1.08 -3.25
C GLN A 28 -18.10 -1.83 -4.26
N VAL A 29 -18.46 -1.79 -5.54
CA VAL A 29 -17.68 -2.47 -6.59
C VAL A 29 -16.35 -1.74 -6.78
N GLU A 30 -16.39 -0.41 -6.91
CA GLU A 30 -15.23 0.44 -7.15
C GLU A 30 -14.26 0.44 -5.97
N TYR A 31 -14.77 0.47 -4.74
CA TYR A 31 -13.93 0.34 -3.54
C TYR A 31 -13.19 -1.01 -3.52
N ARG A 32 -13.93 -2.11 -3.72
CA ARG A 32 -13.35 -3.46 -3.75
C ARG A 32 -12.35 -3.61 -4.89
N GLU A 33 -12.66 -3.11 -6.07
CA GLU A 33 -11.76 -3.13 -7.22
C GLU A 33 -10.45 -2.38 -6.91
N GLY A 34 -10.53 -1.17 -6.34
CA GLY A 34 -9.33 -0.41 -5.94
C GLY A 34 -8.47 -1.16 -4.91
N ARG A 35 -9.10 -1.87 -3.97
CA ARG A 35 -8.42 -2.72 -2.99
C ARG A 35 -7.76 -3.93 -3.62
N GLU A 36 -8.42 -4.59 -4.58
CA GLU A 36 -7.86 -5.72 -5.32
C GLU A 36 -6.66 -5.29 -6.17
N GLN A 37 -6.76 -4.16 -6.88
CA GLN A 37 -5.66 -3.59 -7.64
C GLN A 37 -4.46 -3.29 -6.74
N LEU A 38 -4.70 -2.72 -5.55
CA LEU A 38 -3.64 -2.47 -4.56
C LEU A 38 -2.99 -3.77 -4.07
N ALA A 39 -3.77 -4.81 -3.81
CA ALA A 39 -3.28 -6.12 -3.39
C ALA A 39 -2.40 -6.78 -4.48
N ARG A 40 -2.76 -6.59 -5.75
CA ARG A 40 -1.98 -7.05 -6.91
C ARG A 40 -0.76 -6.17 -7.22
N GLY A 41 -0.58 -5.05 -6.51
CA GLY A 41 0.51 -4.11 -6.75
C GLY A 41 0.31 -3.19 -7.96
N ALA A 42 -0.89 -3.15 -8.55
CA ALA A 42 -1.24 -2.23 -9.64
C ALA A 42 -1.51 -0.83 -9.09
N LEU A 43 -0.46 -0.14 -8.66
CA LEU A 43 -0.55 1.12 -7.90
C LEU A 43 -1.26 2.24 -8.68
N ASP A 44 -0.97 2.40 -9.97
CA ASP A 44 -1.58 3.46 -10.79
C ASP A 44 -3.08 3.27 -10.96
N SER A 45 -3.50 2.04 -11.27
CA SER A 45 -4.91 1.68 -11.34
C SER A 45 -5.57 1.90 -9.99
N ALA A 46 -4.95 1.45 -8.89
CA ALA A 46 -5.50 1.58 -7.55
C ALA A 46 -5.70 3.06 -7.17
N ILE A 47 -4.72 3.92 -7.46
CA ILE A 47 -4.83 5.37 -7.22
C ILE A 47 -5.97 5.97 -8.05
N ALA A 48 -6.07 5.64 -9.33
CA ALA A 48 -7.12 6.14 -10.20
C ALA A 48 -8.52 5.73 -9.69
N THR A 49 -8.69 4.46 -9.35
CA THR A 49 -9.96 3.90 -8.87
C THR A 49 -10.37 4.49 -7.52
N LEU A 50 -9.46 4.53 -6.55
CA LEU A 50 -9.73 5.06 -5.20
C LEU A 50 -9.94 6.59 -5.21
N SER A 51 -9.17 7.32 -6.02
CA SER A 51 -9.39 8.76 -6.21
C SER A 51 -10.76 9.03 -6.83
N ARG A 52 -11.18 8.22 -7.81
CA ARG A 52 -12.51 8.34 -8.42
C ARG A 52 -13.61 8.05 -7.41
N TYR A 53 -13.46 6.98 -6.62
CA TYR A 53 -14.39 6.66 -5.55
C TYR A 53 -14.62 7.87 -4.63
N ARG A 54 -13.54 8.53 -4.16
CA ARG A 54 -13.67 9.68 -3.25
C ARG A 54 -14.39 10.88 -3.88
N VAL A 55 -14.28 11.05 -5.20
CA VAL A 55 -14.98 12.14 -5.92
C VAL A 55 -16.46 11.81 -6.10
N VAL A 56 -16.79 10.56 -6.44
CA VAL A 56 -18.17 10.13 -6.71
C VAL A 56 -18.95 9.88 -5.42
N TYR A 57 -18.30 9.39 -4.38
CA TYR A 57 -18.88 9.01 -3.09
C TYR A 57 -18.13 9.70 -1.93
N PRO A 58 -18.18 11.05 -1.83
CA PRO A 58 -17.42 11.80 -0.83
C PRO A 58 -17.80 11.45 0.61
N ASP A 59 -19.07 11.11 0.84
CA ASP A 59 -19.62 10.68 2.13
C ASP A 59 -19.96 9.17 2.13
N GLY A 60 -19.30 8.41 1.25
CA GLY A 60 -19.50 6.97 1.13
C GLY A 60 -19.07 6.20 2.38
N HIS A 61 -19.58 4.98 2.53
CA HIS A 61 -19.34 4.13 3.70
C HIS A 61 -17.85 3.93 4.03
N HIS A 62 -16.98 3.94 3.02
CA HIS A 62 -15.53 3.83 3.17
C HIS A 62 -14.77 5.10 2.72
N ALA A 63 -15.36 6.28 2.88
CA ALA A 63 -14.69 7.54 2.49
C ALA A 63 -13.34 7.73 3.22
N GLY A 64 -13.29 7.51 4.54
CA GLY A 64 -12.07 7.57 5.35
C GLY A 64 -11.05 6.51 4.95
N GLU A 65 -11.47 5.24 4.89
CA GLU A 65 -10.59 4.13 4.47
C GLU A 65 -10.03 4.32 3.06
N THR A 66 -10.85 4.82 2.12
CA THR A 66 -10.41 5.08 0.74
C THR A 66 -9.28 6.09 0.69
N ARG A 67 -9.34 7.15 1.51
CA ARG A 67 -8.25 8.13 1.61
C ARG A 67 -6.97 7.49 2.12
N TYR A 68 -7.07 6.67 3.16
CA TYR A 68 -5.93 5.92 3.68
C TYR A 68 -5.31 5.02 2.60
N TRP A 69 -6.13 4.25 1.87
CA TRP A 69 -5.63 3.34 0.84
C TRP A 69 -5.04 4.05 -0.37
N GLU A 70 -5.60 5.20 -0.78
CA GLU A 70 -4.99 6.03 -1.83
C GLU A 70 -3.64 6.60 -1.34
N ALA A 71 -3.59 7.13 -0.12
CA ALA A 71 -2.35 7.64 0.47
C ALA A 71 -1.29 6.55 0.57
N PHE A 72 -1.68 5.33 0.96
CA PHE A 72 -0.79 4.17 1.01
C PHE A 72 -0.28 3.78 -0.38
N ALA A 73 -1.14 3.76 -1.40
CA ALA A 73 -0.75 3.48 -2.78
C ALA A 73 0.27 4.50 -3.31
N ARG A 74 0.03 5.80 -3.04
CA ARG A 74 0.94 6.90 -3.37
C ARG A 74 2.26 6.80 -2.63
N TYR A 75 2.24 6.51 -1.33
CA TYR A 75 3.43 6.24 -0.54
C TYR A 75 4.27 5.10 -1.16
N ARG A 76 3.63 4.02 -1.61
CA ARG A 76 4.32 2.90 -2.29
C ARG A 76 4.94 3.28 -3.63
N ARG A 77 4.37 4.22 -4.39
CA ARG A 77 5.00 4.78 -5.61
C ARG A 77 6.27 5.57 -5.28
N ASN A 78 6.34 6.15 -4.09
CA ASN A 78 7.54 6.79 -3.54
C ASN A 78 8.16 7.86 -4.47
N SER A 79 7.32 8.57 -5.23
CA SER A 79 7.73 9.79 -5.95
C SER A 79 7.59 11.01 -5.02
N GLY A 80 8.38 12.07 -5.24
CA GLY A 80 8.31 13.28 -4.41
C GLY A 80 6.90 13.90 -4.39
N ASP A 81 6.26 13.95 -5.55
CA ASP A 81 4.88 14.46 -5.71
C ASP A 81 3.85 13.53 -5.07
N ASP A 82 4.02 12.21 -5.18
CA ASP A 82 3.10 11.26 -4.55
C ASP A 82 3.19 11.29 -3.02
N LEU A 83 4.39 11.48 -2.46
CA LEU A 83 4.56 11.64 -1.02
C LEU A 83 3.90 12.94 -0.52
N ALA A 84 4.01 14.04 -1.27
CA ALA A 84 3.33 15.29 -0.93
C ALA A 84 1.81 15.12 -0.97
N ARG A 85 1.28 14.51 -2.03
CA ARG A 85 -0.15 14.22 -2.17
C ARG A 85 -0.67 13.26 -1.09
N ALA A 86 0.07 12.21 -0.78
CA ALA A 86 -0.28 11.28 0.30
C ALA A 86 -0.38 11.99 1.65
N ALA A 87 0.54 12.91 1.95
CA ALA A 87 0.47 13.72 3.16
C ALA A 87 -0.79 14.60 3.20
N THR A 88 -1.13 15.27 2.10
CA THR A 88 -2.35 16.08 2.00
C THR A 88 -3.62 15.25 2.22
N LEU A 89 -3.67 14.02 1.71
CA LEU A 89 -4.81 13.13 1.88
C LEU A 89 -5.06 12.75 3.34
N LEU A 90 -3.99 12.54 4.11
CA LEU A 90 -4.07 12.16 5.53
C LEU A 90 -4.31 13.37 6.46
N ALA A 91 -3.97 14.58 6.01
CA ALA A 91 -4.19 15.83 6.76
C ALA A 91 -5.51 16.54 6.40
N GLY A 92 -6.27 15.99 5.45
CA GLY A 92 -7.52 16.60 4.97
C GLY A 92 -8.68 16.51 5.98
N PRO A 93 -9.77 17.25 5.72
CA PRO A 93 -10.96 17.26 6.59
C PRO A 93 -11.56 15.86 6.72
N GLY A 94 -11.89 15.41 7.94
CA GLY A 94 -12.29 14.02 8.22
C GLY A 94 -11.11 13.07 8.45
N ALA A 95 -9.99 13.62 8.96
CA ALA A 95 -8.84 12.83 9.41
C ALA A 95 -9.17 11.97 10.64
N ASP A 96 -10.17 12.37 11.44
CA ASP A 96 -10.60 11.68 12.65
C ASP A 96 -11.25 10.31 12.36
N ASP A 97 -11.84 10.15 11.17
CA ASP A 97 -12.48 8.90 10.71
C ASP A 97 -11.57 8.06 9.78
N LEU A 98 -10.26 8.32 9.79
CA LEU A 98 -9.30 7.55 9.00
C LEU A 98 -9.06 6.16 9.60
N HIS A 99 -8.52 5.28 8.75
CA HIS A 99 -8.00 3.98 9.18
C HIS A 99 -7.02 4.15 10.36
N PRO A 100 -7.05 3.29 11.39
CA PRO A 100 -6.24 3.46 12.61
C PRO A 100 -4.73 3.59 12.35
N ASP A 101 -4.22 2.99 11.27
CA ASP A 101 -2.82 3.10 10.87
C ASP A 101 -2.44 4.42 10.15
N ALA A 102 -3.39 5.34 9.94
CA ALA A 102 -3.16 6.58 9.19
C ALA A 102 -2.09 7.46 9.83
N ALA A 103 -2.07 7.59 11.16
CA ALA A 103 -1.05 8.36 11.87
C ALA A 103 0.36 7.76 11.67
N ALA A 104 0.48 6.43 11.75
CA ALA A 104 1.74 5.74 11.50
C ALA A 104 2.22 5.92 10.05
N LEU A 105 1.30 5.86 9.07
CA LEU A 105 1.61 6.13 7.67
C LEU A 105 2.05 7.58 7.44
N ALA A 106 1.36 8.55 8.05
CA ALA A 106 1.71 9.97 7.96
C ALA A 106 3.13 10.23 8.49
N ALA A 107 3.49 9.62 9.64
CA ALA A 107 4.84 9.70 10.18
C ALA A 107 5.91 9.13 9.22
N ARG A 108 5.62 7.99 8.58
CA ARG A 108 6.52 7.39 7.57
C ARG A 108 6.68 8.30 6.34
N ILE A 109 5.59 8.90 5.87
CA ILE A 109 5.63 9.86 4.74
C ILE A 109 6.48 11.08 5.12
N ALA A 110 6.30 11.63 6.32
CA ALA A 110 7.08 12.78 6.79
C ALA A 110 8.58 12.44 6.87
N ALA A 111 8.93 11.30 7.45
CA ALA A 111 10.31 10.82 7.51
C ALA A 111 10.92 10.63 6.10
N ARG A 112 10.15 10.07 5.17
CA ARG A 112 10.59 9.84 3.79
C ARG A 112 10.84 11.14 3.02
N ARG A 113 10.03 12.17 3.27
CA ARG A 113 10.19 13.50 2.66
C ARG A 113 11.34 14.30 3.28
N ALA A 114 11.61 14.10 4.57
CA ALA A 114 12.72 14.74 5.27
C ALA A 114 14.07 14.07 4.98
N ALA A 115 14.08 12.83 4.52
CA ALA A 115 15.29 12.13 4.15
C ALA A 115 15.99 12.88 3.00
N PRO A 116 17.29 13.22 3.13
CA PRO A 116 18.04 13.77 2.02
C PRO A 116 17.96 12.78 0.86
N SER A 117 17.69 13.29 -0.35
CA SER A 117 17.78 12.49 -1.57
C SER A 117 19.13 11.78 -1.52
N PRO A 118 19.21 10.46 -1.72
CA PRO A 118 20.49 9.78 -1.73
C PRO A 118 21.36 10.54 -2.72
N ALA A 119 22.49 11.08 -2.23
CA ALA A 119 23.47 11.68 -3.11
C ALA A 119 23.66 10.68 -4.26
N PRO A 120 23.61 11.12 -5.54
CA PRO A 120 23.88 10.20 -6.64
C PRO A 120 25.18 9.51 -6.27
N ALA A 121 25.13 8.18 -6.11
CA ALA A 121 26.22 7.40 -5.53
C ALA A 121 27.51 7.98 -6.06
N ALA A 122 28.27 8.66 -5.19
CA ALA A 122 29.46 9.37 -5.63
C ALA A 122 30.24 8.38 -6.46
N CYS A 123 30.45 8.69 -7.75
CA CYS A 123 31.27 7.88 -8.64
C CYS A 123 32.53 7.57 -7.88
N ARG A 124 32.61 6.35 -7.34
CA ARG A 124 33.73 5.91 -6.53
C ARG A 124 34.93 5.98 -7.46
N PRO A 125 35.91 6.86 -7.26
CA PRO A 125 37.04 6.99 -8.16
C PRO A 125 38.07 5.87 -7.84
N ASP A 126 37.62 4.62 -7.75
CA ASP A 126 38.49 3.47 -7.42
C ASP A 126 38.84 2.62 -8.65
N ASN A 127 38.42 3.04 -9.86
CA ASN A 127 38.77 2.35 -11.10
C ASN A 127 40.05 2.91 -11.77
N GLY A 128 40.64 4.00 -11.26
CA GLY A 128 41.87 4.57 -11.81
C GLY A 128 43.14 3.83 -11.38
N ALA A 129 43.19 3.34 -10.14
CA ALA A 129 44.36 2.62 -9.61
C ALA A 129 44.40 1.15 -10.07
N ALA A 130 43.25 0.48 -10.13
CA ALA A 130 43.17 -0.93 -10.54
C ALA A 130 43.53 -1.15 -12.02
N PHE A 131 43.27 -0.17 -12.90
CA PHE A 131 43.60 -0.28 -14.33
C PHE A 131 45.10 -0.06 -14.60
N ALA A 132 45.79 0.72 -13.76
CA ALA A 132 47.22 0.97 -13.87
C ALA A 132 48.07 -0.26 -13.48
N GLU A 133 47.64 -1.05 -12.49
CA GLU A 133 48.33 -2.29 -12.10
C GLU A 133 48.21 -3.39 -13.16
N ILE A 134 47.05 -3.53 -13.81
CA ILE A 134 46.84 -4.55 -14.86
C ILE A 134 47.70 -4.26 -16.10
N LEU A 135 47.87 -2.99 -16.47
CA LEU A 135 48.74 -2.59 -17.59
C LEU A 135 50.24 -2.69 -17.25
N ALA A 136 50.63 -2.45 -16.00
CA ALA A 136 52.02 -2.65 -15.55
C ALA A 136 52.42 -4.14 -15.52
N ALA A 137 51.51 -5.03 -15.15
CA ALA A 137 51.75 -6.48 -15.17
C ALA A 137 51.81 -7.07 -16.59
N ALA A 138 51.07 -6.50 -17.55
CA ALA A 138 51.08 -6.94 -18.94
C ALA A 138 52.32 -6.48 -19.74
N GLY A 139 53.04 -5.45 -19.28
CA GLY A 139 54.22 -4.90 -19.95
C GLY A 139 55.57 -5.55 -19.60
N ALA A 140 55.63 -6.39 -18.56
CA ALA A 140 56.89 -6.94 -18.03
C ALA A 140 57.29 -8.32 -18.61
N GLY A 141 56.47 -8.90 -19.51
CA GLY A 141 56.66 -10.27 -20.00
C GLY A 141 57.16 -10.42 -21.44
N ASN A 142 57.66 -9.36 -22.07
CA ASN A 142 58.16 -9.45 -23.45
C ASN A 142 59.48 -8.68 -23.63
N ARG A 143 60.55 -9.19 -23.00
CA ARG A 143 61.94 -9.06 -23.44
C ARG A 143 62.72 -10.30 -23.03
#